data_AF-A0A523FEF7-F1
#
_entry.id   AF-A0A523FEF7-F1
#
_cell.length_a   1.000
_cell.length_b   1.000
_cell.length_c   1.000
_cell.angle_alpha   90.00
_cell.angle_beta   90.00
_cell.angle_gamma   90.00
#
_symmetry.space_group_name_H-M   'P 1'
#
loop_
_entity.id
_entity.type
_entity.pdbx_description
1 polymer ?
#
loop_
_entity_poly.entity_id
_entity_poly.type
_entity_poly.pdbx_seq_one_letter_code
_entity_poly.pdbx_strand_id
1 'polypeptide(L)'
;MSKFLTIAIATVFSSGFLFSNFALALDAGQPSVAALEKIANKKPNYSPYAGRHYPTRVMWGDTHVHTATSFDAGAFGTTLGPREAYQFARGDEVTSNSGQRVKMGRPLDFLAVTDHSDNMGFFPDLMAGDPKILANPLGRKWYDMVQAGNGADVGFEAFFALFQGTYPEELMYNPGTRGFKNTWDSNIAAAEEYNDPGNFTTFIAYEWPASVKGNNLHRNIIFRDGATRAGQVEPIVTNPPVGNPDPAFLWEWMAAYEEKTGGSVLAIAHNGNLSNGLMFPIVE
;
A
#
# COMPACT_ATOMS: atom_id res chain seq x y z
N MET A 1 -13.49 -44.49 66.10
CA MET A 1 -12.46 -43.43 66.12
C MET A 1 -12.34 -42.82 64.74
N SER A 2 -12.08 -41.52 64.71
CA SER A 2 -11.88 -40.64 63.55
C SER A 2 -13.12 -40.16 62.79
N LYS A 3 -13.24 -38.83 62.80
CA LYS A 3 -14.23 -37.95 62.20
C LYS A 3 -13.96 -37.85 60.69
N PHE A 4 -15.01 -37.73 59.87
CA PHE A 4 -14.87 -37.10 58.55
C PHE A 4 -15.85 -35.94 58.41
N LEU A 5 -15.23 -34.80 58.11
CA LEU A 5 -15.73 -33.45 58.01
C LEU A 5 -16.21 -33.22 56.57
N THR A 6 -17.36 -32.57 56.47
CA THR A 6 -17.96 -32.04 55.24
C THR A 6 -17.05 -31.02 54.55
N ILE A 7 -16.80 -31.18 53.25
CA ILE A 7 -16.55 -30.07 52.32
C ILE A 7 -17.29 -30.40 51.02
N ALA A 8 -18.35 -29.65 50.74
CA ALA A 8 -19.01 -29.62 49.45
C ALA A 8 -18.18 -28.77 48.49
N ILE A 9 -17.67 -29.36 47.41
CA ILE A 9 -17.06 -28.64 46.29
C ILE A 9 -18.16 -28.43 45.25
N ALA A 10 -18.65 -27.20 45.16
CA ALA A 10 -19.48 -26.75 44.04
C ALA A 10 -18.56 -26.38 42.88
N THR A 11 -18.48 -27.25 41.88
CA THR A 11 -17.77 -26.97 40.62
C THR A 11 -18.66 -26.09 39.75
N VAL A 12 -18.34 -24.79 39.67
CA VAL A 12 -18.93 -23.88 38.68
C VAL A 12 -18.15 -24.05 37.37
N PHE A 13 -18.76 -24.72 36.40
CA PHE A 13 -18.32 -24.67 35.00
C PHE A 13 -18.76 -23.32 34.41
N SER A 14 -17.84 -22.36 34.27
CA SER A 14 -18.06 -21.17 33.45
C SER A 14 -17.65 -21.46 32.01
N SER A 15 -18.60 -21.93 31.20
CA SER A 15 -18.46 -21.95 29.74
C SER A 15 -18.65 -20.53 29.20
N GLY A 16 -17.55 -19.78 29.10
CA GLY A 16 -17.50 -18.50 28.42
C GLY A 16 -17.59 -18.70 26.90
N PHE A 17 -18.81 -18.63 26.35
CA PHE A 17 -19.01 -18.46 24.91
C PHE A 17 -18.58 -17.05 24.51
N LEU A 18 -17.41 -16.93 23.88
CA LEU A 18 -17.01 -15.75 23.12
C LEU A 18 -17.85 -15.73 21.83
N PHE A 19 -18.94 -14.97 21.83
CA PHE A 19 -19.65 -14.63 20.59
C PHE A 19 -18.86 -13.55 19.85
N SER A 20 -18.08 -13.95 18.85
CA SER A 20 -17.60 -13.08 17.78
C SER A 20 -18.81 -12.65 16.94
N ASN A 21 -19.20 -11.38 17.07
CA ASN A 21 -20.24 -10.78 16.24
C ASN A 21 -19.71 -10.63 14.80
N PHE A 22 -20.03 -11.60 13.94
CA PHE A 22 -19.99 -11.42 12.50
C PHE A 22 -21.04 -10.39 12.10
N ALA A 23 -20.61 -9.20 11.65
CA ALA A 23 -21.49 -8.25 11.01
C ALA A 23 -21.77 -8.73 9.58
N LEU A 24 -22.81 -9.54 9.42
CA LEU A 24 -23.41 -9.78 8.11
C LEU A 24 -24.03 -8.47 7.63
N ALA A 25 -23.62 -8.00 6.45
CA ALA A 25 -24.33 -6.94 5.73
C ALA A 25 -25.67 -7.51 5.25
N LEU A 26 -26.66 -7.49 6.14
CA LEU A 26 -28.05 -7.75 5.81
C LEU A 26 -28.65 -6.50 5.18
N ASP A 27 -29.39 -6.69 4.09
CA ASP A 27 -30.41 -5.73 3.66
C ASP A 27 -31.28 -5.41 4.89
N ALA A 28 -31.17 -4.16 5.39
CA ALA A 28 -31.77 -3.75 6.66
C ALA A 28 -33.31 -3.76 6.62
N GLY A 29 -33.90 -4.09 5.47
CA GLY A 29 -35.33 -4.04 5.25
C GLY A 29 -35.88 -2.61 5.28
N GLN A 30 -37.14 -2.46 4.90
CA GLN A 30 -37.85 -1.18 5.07
C GLN A 30 -38.25 -1.01 6.54
N PRO A 31 -37.86 0.08 7.22
CA PRO A 31 -38.26 0.30 8.61
C PRO A 31 -39.78 0.49 8.69
N SER A 32 -40.42 -0.11 9.70
CA SER A 32 -41.86 0.06 9.92
C SER A 32 -42.21 1.48 10.35
N VAL A 33 -43.42 1.93 10.04
CA VAL A 33 -43.93 3.27 10.45
C VAL A 33 -43.79 3.47 11.96
N ALA A 34 -44.13 2.46 12.76
CA ALA A 34 -43.98 2.51 14.22
C ALA A 34 -42.52 2.64 14.68
N ALA A 35 -41.56 2.03 13.97
CA ALA A 35 -40.14 2.19 14.27
C ALA A 35 -39.65 3.61 13.94
N LEU A 36 -40.11 4.17 12.82
CA LEU A 36 -39.80 5.54 12.42
C LEU A 36 -40.40 6.58 13.38
N GLU A 37 -41.65 6.40 13.82
CA GLU A 37 -42.30 7.28 14.81
C GLU A 37 -41.57 7.28 16.15
N LYS A 38 -41.05 6.13 16.59
CA LYS A 38 -40.25 6.03 17.83
C LYS A 38 -38.91 6.76 17.73
N ILE A 39 -38.30 6.79 16.55
CA ILE A 39 -37.07 7.55 16.27
C ILE A 39 -37.38 9.05 16.19
N ALA A 40 -38.45 9.43 15.47
CA ALA A 40 -38.85 10.82 15.27
C ALA A 40 -39.23 11.53 16.58
N ASN A 41 -39.82 10.80 17.53
CA ASN A 41 -40.27 11.35 18.82
C ASN A 41 -39.21 11.30 19.94
N LYS A 42 -38.00 10.81 19.66
CA LYS A 42 -36.92 10.77 20.65
C LYS A 42 -36.33 12.17 20.81
N LYS A 43 -36.45 12.76 22.01
CA LYS A 43 -35.78 14.04 22.32
C LYS A 43 -34.28 13.91 22.03
N PRO A 44 -33.67 14.86 21.29
CA PRO A 44 -32.24 14.83 21.03
C PRO A 44 -31.47 14.75 22.35
N ASN A 45 -30.45 13.89 22.40
CA ASN A 45 -29.56 13.87 23.54
C ASN A 45 -28.79 15.21 23.59
N TYR A 46 -28.47 15.71 24.79
CA TYR A 46 -27.74 16.97 24.94
C TYR A 46 -26.42 16.96 24.15
N SER A 47 -25.76 15.79 24.11
CA SER A 47 -24.63 15.53 23.21
C SER A 47 -25.13 14.76 21.98
N PRO A 48 -25.34 15.41 20.83
CA PRO A 48 -25.82 14.76 19.60
C PRO A 48 -24.82 13.77 18.99
N TYR A 49 -23.60 13.70 19.53
CA TYR A 49 -22.55 12.75 19.14
C TYR A 49 -22.49 11.51 20.05
N ALA A 50 -23.08 11.56 21.25
CA ALA A 50 -23.08 10.42 22.17
C ALA A 50 -23.90 9.26 21.59
N GLY A 51 -23.28 8.07 21.54
CA GLY A 51 -23.90 6.86 20.97
C GLY A 51 -23.89 6.80 19.43
N ARG A 52 -23.17 7.71 18.76
CA ARG A 52 -22.92 7.61 17.32
C ARG A 52 -21.77 6.64 17.08
N HIS A 53 -22.07 5.52 16.44
CA HIS A 53 -21.10 4.45 16.14
C HIS A 53 -20.98 4.15 14.64
N TYR A 54 -21.36 5.11 13.79
CA TYR A 54 -21.32 4.99 12.34
C TYR A 54 -20.59 6.20 11.74
N PRO A 55 -19.85 6.02 10.63
CA PRO A 55 -19.16 7.12 9.97
C PRO A 55 -20.15 8.13 9.39
N THR A 56 -19.89 9.42 9.59
CA THR A 56 -20.74 10.51 9.04
C THR A 56 -19.98 11.49 8.15
N ARG A 57 -18.68 11.25 7.90
CA ARG A 57 -17.85 12.05 7.02
C ARG A 57 -17.48 11.20 5.80
N VAL A 58 -17.83 11.69 4.62
CA VAL A 58 -17.33 11.14 3.36
C VAL A 58 -15.92 11.67 3.15
N MET A 59 -14.97 10.76 2.91
CA MET A 59 -13.58 11.09 2.60
C MET A 59 -13.31 10.82 1.13
N TRP A 60 -12.46 11.64 0.52
CA TRP A 60 -12.03 11.53 -0.87
C TRP A 60 -10.52 11.30 -0.90
N GLY A 61 -10.07 10.29 -1.61
CA GLY A 61 -8.66 9.98 -1.68
C GLY A 61 -8.36 8.97 -2.76
N ASP A 62 -7.08 8.72 -2.97
CA ASP A 62 -6.58 7.75 -3.94
C ASP A 62 -5.71 6.72 -3.21
N THR A 63 -5.87 5.46 -3.59
CA THR A 63 -5.12 4.33 -3.05
C THR A 63 -4.16 3.72 -4.06
N HIS A 64 -4.02 4.33 -5.24
CA HIS A 64 -3.22 3.81 -6.34
C HIS A 64 -2.53 4.95 -7.10
N VAL A 65 -1.35 5.37 -6.62
CA VAL A 65 -0.57 6.47 -7.22
C VAL A 65 0.90 6.08 -7.30
N HIS A 66 1.47 6.24 -8.50
CA HIS A 66 2.89 5.98 -8.77
C HIS A 66 3.64 7.29 -8.89
N THR A 67 4.92 7.24 -8.53
CA THR A 67 5.86 8.36 -8.53
C THR A 67 7.14 7.93 -9.26
N ALA A 68 8.13 8.82 -9.34
CA ALA A 68 9.42 8.51 -9.93
C ALA A 68 10.12 7.32 -9.27
N THR A 69 9.76 7.01 -8.02
CA THR A 69 10.27 5.83 -7.31
C THR A 69 9.81 4.52 -7.95
N SER A 70 8.61 4.48 -8.54
CA SER A 70 8.13 3.29 -9.24
C SER A 70 8.94 3.05 -10.51
N PHE A 71 9.31 1.80 -10.76
CA PHE A 71 10.13 1.46 -11.91
C PHE A 71 9.40 1.73 -13.24
N ASP A 72 8.11 1.42 -13.32
CA ASP A 72 7.29 1.67 -14.51
C ASP A 72 7.10 3.17 -14.78
N ALA A 73 6.71 3.93 -13.77
CA ALA A 73 6.46 5.35 -13.89
C ALA A 73 7.75 6.11 -14.21
N GLY A 74 8.87 5.76 -13.56
CA GLY A 74 10.20 6.29 -13.87
C GLY A 74 10.63 5.99 -15.31
N ALA A 75 10.43 4.74 -15.78
CA ALA A 75 10.72 4.35 -17.16
C ALA A 75 9.94 5.19 -18.18
N PHE A 76 8.69 5.56 -17.86
CA PHE A 76 7.84 6.36 -18.73
C PHE A 76 7.88 7.87 -18.42
N GLY A 77 8.94 8.34 -17.76
CA GLY A 77 9.26 9.77 -17.66
C GLY A 77 8.71 10.47 -16.41
N THR A 78 8.27 9.72 -15.41
CA THR A 78 7.87 10.29 -14.11
C THR A 78 9.08 10.79 -13.33
N THR A 79 9.10 12.06 -12.94
CA THR A 79 10.21 12.69 -12.20
C THR A 79 9.84 13.21 -10.82
N LEU A 80 8.54 13.32 -10.51
CA LEU A 80 8.05 13.73 -9.20
C LEU A 80 8.03 12.55 -8.25
N GLY A 81 8.52 12.73 -7.02
CA GLY A 81 8.57 11.69 -6.00
C GLY A 81 7.36 11.68 -5.05
N PRO A 82 7.40 10.86 -4.00
CA PRO A 82 6.33 10.76 -3.01
C PRO A 82 5.99 12.07 -2.31
N ARG A 83 7.00 12.92 -2.03
CA ARG A 83 6.77 14.21 -1.36
C ARG A 83 5.93 15.15 -2.23
N GLU A 84 6.27 15.27 -3.51
CA GLU A 84 5.48 16.07 -4.44
C GLU A 84 4.08 15.49 -4.66
N ALA A 85 3.92 14.17 -4.65
CA ALA A 85 2.62 13.53 -4.71
C ALA A 85 1.73 13.91 -3.51
N TYR A 86 2.27 13.87 -2.28
CA TYR A 86 1.53 14.28 -1.08
C TYR A 86 1.24 15.79 -1.04
N GLN A 87 2.18 16.64 -1.46
CA GLN A 87 1.96 18.08 -1.62
C GLN A 87 0.79 18.34 -2.57
N PHE A 88 0.83 17.74 -3.76
CA PHE A 88 -0.24 17.87 -4.74
C PHE A 88 -1.57 17.37 -4.18
N ALA A 89 -1.57 16.22 -3.49
CA ALA A 89 -2.73 15.63 -2.81
C ALA A 89 -3.42 16.58 -1.81
N ARG A 90 -2.61 17.31 -1.03
CA ARG A 90 -3.06 18.34 -0.08
C ARG A 90 -3.52 19.64 -0.72
N GLY A 91 -3.37 19.77 -2.05
CA GLY A 91 -3.72 20.96 -2.80
C GLY A 91 -2.63 22.02 -2.84
N ASP A 92 -1.37 21.66 -2.57
CA ASP A 92 -0.25 22.54 -2.84
C ASP A 92 0.01 22.63 -4.36
N GLU A 93 0.71 23.69 -4.78
CA GLU A 93 1.11 23.85 -6.18
C GLU A 93 2.48 23.19 -6.42
N VAL A 94 2.53 22.23 -7.35
CA VAL A 94 3.75 21.53 -7.76
C VAL A 94 4.10 21.84 -9.21
N THR A 95 5.35 21.60 -9.61
CA THR A 95 5.76 21.65 -11.02
C THR A 95 5.67 20.24 -11.60
N SER A 96 4.86 20.04 -12.63
CA SER A 96 4.74 18.75 -13.33
C SER A 96 6.00 18.43 -14.16
N ASN A 97 6.05 17.21 -14.68
CA ASN A 97 7.10 16.73 -15.58
C ASN A 97 7.24 17.56 -16.86
N SER A 98 6.15 18.20 -17.31
CA SER A 98 6.15 19.12 -18.46
C SER A 98 6.64 20.53 -18.10
N GLY A 99 7.05 20.76 -16.85
CA GLY A 99 7.46 22.07 -16.34
C GLY A 99 6.29 23.00 -16.00
N GLN A 100 5.05 22.52 -16.09
CA GLN A 100 3.85 23.32 -15.82
C GLN A 100 3.55 23.36 -14.33
N ARG A 101 3.18 24.52 -13.80
CA ARG A 101 2.67 24.64 -12.43
C ARG A 101 1.24 24.10 -12.39
N VAL A 102 0.99 23.13 -11.52
CA VAL A 102 -0.30 22.45 -11.39
C VAL A 102 -0.73 22.39 -9.94
N LYS A 103 -2.04 22.48 -9.71
CA LYS A 103 -2.66 22.39 -8.40
C LYS A 103 -4.03 21.74 -8.53
N MET A 104 -4.41 20.91 -7.56
CA MET A 104 -5.74 20.30 -7.55
C MET A 104 -6.83 21.33 -7.23
N GLY A 105 -7.92 21.28 -8.01
CA GLY A 105 -9.11 22.09 -7.73
C GLY A 105 -9.82 21.69 -6.43
N ARG A 106 -9.61 20.45 -5.98
CA ARG A 106 -10.08 19.93 -4.70
C ARG A 106 -8.98 19.08 -4.05
N PRO A 107 -8.47 19.46 -2.86
CA PRO A 107 -7.59 18.60 -2.08
C PRO A 107 -8.25 17.28 -1.69
N LEU A 108 -7.44 16.23 -1.56
CA LEU A 108 -7.87 14.93 -1.05
C LEU A 108 -7.81 14.92 0.48
N ASP A 109 -8.63 14.07 1.09
CA ASP A 109 -8.59 13.73 2.51
C ASP A 109 -7.52 12.68 2.82
N PHE A 110 -7.13 11.85 1.84
CA PHE A 110 -6.05 10.88 2.00
C PHE A 110 -5.34 10.50 0.68
N LEU A 111 -4.12 9.97 0.79
CA LEU A 111 -3.37 9.40 -0.32
C LEU A 111 -2.52 8.20 0.12
N ALA A 112 -2.53 7.12 -0.66
CA ALA A 112 -1.50 6.09 -0.62
C ALA A 112 -0.64 6.18 -1.89
N VAL A 113 0.67 6.38 -1.72
CA VAL A 113 1.65 6.22 -2.80
C VAL A 113 1.98 4.73 -2.86
N THR A 114 1.76 4.12 -4.01
CA THR A 114 1.85 2.67 -4.24
C THR A 114 2.78 2.41 -5.42
N ASP A 115 4.03 2.85 -5.30
CA ASP A 115 5.05 2.51 -6.29
C ASP A 115 5.24 1.00 -6.38
N HIS A 116 5.49 0.47 -7.59
CA HIS A 116 5.89 -0.93 -7.78
C HIS A 116 7.09 -1.25 -6.90
N SER A 117 7.03 -2.37 -6.19
CA SER A 117 8.18 -2.82 -5.42
C SER A 117 9.35 -3.25 -6.30
N ASP A 118 9.08 -3.95 -7.39
CA ASP A 118 10.11 -4.46 -8.29
C ASP A 118 11.00 -3.33 -8.84
N ASN A 119 12.28 -3.37 -8.44
CA ASN A 119 13.31 -2.40 -8.81
C ASN A 119 12.99 -0.94 -8.43
N MET A 120 12.20 -0.73 -7.37
CA MET A 120 11.84 0.61 -6.89
C MET A 120 13.08 1.44 -6.55
N GLY A 121 13.08 2.72 -6.92
CA GLY A 121 14.17 3.67 -6.64
C GLY A 121 15.30 3.68 -7.67
N PHE A 122 15.32 2.74 -8.63
CA PHE A 122 16.38 2.69 -9.64
C PHE A 122 16.45 3.95 -10.50
N PHE A 123 15.32 4.42 -11.03
CA PHE A 123 15.30 5.59 -11.91
C PHE A 123 15.73 6.88 -11.22
N PRO A 124 15.26 7.21 -9.99
CA PRO A 124 15.76 8.37 -9.26
C PRO A 124 17.29 8.37 -9.11
N ASP A 125 17.88 7.23 -8.74
CA ASP A 125 19.33 7.10 -8.59
C ASP A 125 20.07 7.16 -9.95
N LEU A 126 19.48 6.59 -11.01
CA LEU A 126 19.99 6.73 -12.37
C LEU A 126 20.01 8.21 -12.76
N MET A 127 18.90 8.93 -12.59
CA MET A 127 18.80 10.36 -12.92
C MET A 127 19.79 11.21 -12.11
N ALA A 128 20.03 10.85 -10.85
CA ALA A 128 21.00 11.49 -9.98
C ALA A 128 22.46 11.15 -10.32
N GLY A 129 22.71 10.17 -11.18
CA GLY A 129 24.04 9.71 -11.55
C GLY A 129 24.75 8.98 -10.41
N ASP A 130 24.05 8.09 -9.70
CA ASP A 130 24.64 7.33 -8.60
C ASP A 130 25.94 6.62 -9.08
N PRO A 131 27.09 6.83 -8.40
CA PRO A 131 28.37 6.28 -8.82
C PRO A 131 28.40 4.75 -8.98
N LYS A 132 27.56 4.00 -8.25
CA LYS A 132 27.42 2.54 -8.39
C LYS A 132 26.76 2.16 -9.70
N ILE A 133 25.71 2.89 -10.11
CA ILE A 133 25.07 2.69 -11.41
C ILE A 133 26.06 3.04 -12.53
N LEU A 134 26.77 4.16 -12.38
CA LEU A 134 27.75 4.63 -13.37
C LEU A 134 29.04 3.78 -13.45
N ALA A 135 29.28 2.91 -12.47
CA ALA A 135 30.37 1.92 -12.51
C ALA A 135 30.01 0.73 -13.42
N ASN A 136 28.73 0.44 -13.63
CA ASN A 136 28.28 -0.56 -14.59
C ASN A 136 28.27 0.05 -16.01
N PRO A 137 28.83 -0.62 -17.04
CA PRO A 137 28.84 -0.08 -18.40
C PRO A 137 27.45 0.19 -18.98
N LEU A 138 26.46 -0.66 -18.70
CA LEU A 138 25.09 -0.46 -19.14
C LEU A 138 24.43 0.69 -18.36
N GLY A 139 24.63 0.74 -17.04
CA GLY A 139 24.13 1.85 -16.21
C GLY A 139 24.69 3.21 -16.66
N ARG A 140 25.99 3.27 -16.99
CA ARG A 140 26.61 4.46 -17.60
C ARG A 140 26.02 4.80 -18.96
N LYS A 141 25.87 3.81 -19.86
CA LYS A 141 25.24 4.00 -21.17
C LYS A 141 23.83 4.61 -21.00
N TRP A 142 23.01 4.04 -20.13
CA TRP A 142 21.67 4.54 -19.84
C TRP A 142 21.69 5.97 -19.29
N TYR A 143 22.59 6.27 -18.35
CA TYR A 143 22.75 7.63 -17.84
C TYR A 143 23.10 8.61 -18.96
N ASP A 144 24.13 8.32 -19.76
CA ASP A 144 24.58 9.20 -20.84
C ASP A 144 23.47 9.41 -21.88
N MET A 145 22.69 8.36 -22.19
CA MET A 145 21.53 8.45 -23.08
C MET A 145 20.42 9.34 -22.51
N VAL A 146 20.11 9.22 -21.22
CA VAL A 146 19.15 10.09 -20.54
C VAL A 146 19.61 11.56 -20.62
N GLN A 147 20.89 11.83 -20.31
CA GLN A 147 21.44 13.19 -20.38
C GLN A 147 21.42 13.76 -21.81
N ALA A 148 21.52 12.88 -22.82
CA ALA A 148 21.39 13.24 -24.23
C ALA A 148 19.94 13.41 -24.71
N GLY A 149 18.93 13.27 -23.83
CA GLY A 149 17.51 13.44 -24.15
C GLY A 149 16.80 12.16 -24.63
N ASN A 150 17.47 11.00 -24.59
CA ASN A 150 16.93 9.72 -25.03
C ASN A 150 16.36 8.89 -23.85
N GLY A 151 15.75 9.56 -22.87
CA GLY A 151 15.23 8.91 -21.67
C GLY A 151 14.12 7.89 -21.95
N ALA A 152 13.29 8.12 -22.97
CA ALA A 152 12.24 7.18 -23.36
C ALA A 152 12.79 5.84 -23.87
N ASP A 153 13.88 5.87 -24.65
CA ASP A 153 14.54 4.65 -25.15
C ASP A 153 15.16 3.86 -23.99
N VAL A 154 15.79 4.56 -23.04
CA VAL A 154 16.33 3.95 -21.82
C VAL A 154 15.23 3.32 -20.97
N GLY A 155 14.12 4.03 -20.78
CA GLY A 155 12.95 3.52 -20.08
C GLY A 155 12.42 2.23 -20.70
N PHE A 156 12.27 2.21 -22.02
CA PHE A 156 11.84 1.02 -22.76
C PHE A 156 12.85 -0.13 -22.61
N GLU A 157 14.15 0.13 -22.84
CA GLU A 157 15.21 -0.87 -22.73
C GLU A 157 15.26 -1.49 -21.32
N ALA A 158 15.24 -0.66 -20.29
CA ALA A 158 15.25 -1.08 -18.88
C ALA A 158 13.96 -1.84 -18.49
N PHE A 159 12.80 -1.34 -18.91
CA PHE A 159 11.50 -1.97 -18.64
C PHE A 159 11.42 -3.39 -19.22
N PHE A 160 11.76 -3.54 -20.50
CA PHE A 160 11.75 -4.85 -21.14
C PHE A 160 12.83 -5.78 -20.59
N ALA A 161 14.00 -5.26 -20.22
CA ALA A 161 15.02 -6.07 -19.58
C ALA A 161 14.56 -6.64 -18.23
N LEU A 162 13.88 -5.82 -17.40
CA LEU A 162 13.31 -6.29 -16.14
C LEU A 162 12.21 -7.33 -16.38
N PHE A 163 11.26 -7.03 -17.26
CA PHE A 163 10.13 -7.91 -17.57
C PHE A 163 10.55 -9.25 -18.18
N GLN A 164 11.64 -9.28 -18.97
CA GLN A 164 12.15 -10.50 -19.60
C GLN A 164 13.16 -11.26 -18.71
N GLY A 165 13.49 -10.74 -17.53
CA GLY A 165 14.50 -11.34 -16.66
C GLY A 165 15.93 -11.25 -17.21
N THR A 166 16.21 -10.26 -18.05
CA THR A 166 17.54 -9.99 -18.64
C THR A 166 18.20 -8.74 -18.08
N TYR A 167 17.58 -8.12 -17.07
CA TYR A 167 18.11 -6.97 -16.36
C TYR A 167 19.40 -7.33 -15.59
N PRO A 168 20.46 -6.50 -15.61
CA PRO A 168 21.71 -6.83 -14.94
C PRO A 168 21.53 -6.94 -13.42
N GLU A 169 22.07 -8.02 -12.84
CA GLU A 169 22.00 -8.27 -11.40
C GLU A 169 22.67 -7.14 -10.60
N GLU A 170 23.76 -6.56 -11.10
CA GLU A 170 24.50 -5.49 -10.43
C GLU A 170 23.74 -4.16 -10.36
N LEU A 171 22.70 -3.99 -11.19
CA LEU A 171 21.82 -2.82 -11.19
C LEU A 171 20.51 -3.07 -10.44
N MET A 172 20.27 -4.29 -9.97
CA MET A 172 19.00 -4.68 -9.39
C MET A 172 18.81 -4.10 -7.98
N TYR A 173 17.69 -3.44 -7.77
CA TYR A 173 17.20 -3.02 -6.46
C TYR A 173 16.20 -4.06 -5.96
N ASN A 174 16.69 -4.91 -5.06
CA ASN A 174 15.94 -5.94 -4.37
C ASN A 174 15.95 -5.72 -2.85
N PRO A 175 15.01 -6.35 -2.11
CA PRO A 175 15.06 -6.38 -0.66
C PRO A 175 16.45 -6.80 -0.15
N GLY A 176 16.96 -6.08 0.85
CA GLY A 176 18.31 -6.26 1.39
C GLY A 176 19.43 -5.53 0.64
N THR A 177 19.15 -4.96 -0.54
CA THR A 177 20.09 -4.04 -1.19
C THR A 177 19.96 -2.63 -0.60
N ARG A 178 21.06 -1.87 -0.61
CA ARG A 178 21.07 -0.52 -0.03
C ARG A 178 20.13 0.45 -0.78
N GLY A 179 20.07 0.38 -2.11
CA GLY A 179 19.22 1.27 -2.92
C GLY A 179 17.73 1.04 -2.61
N PHE A 180 17.30 -0.22 -2.58
CA PHE A 180 15.94 -0.60 -2.24
C PHE A 180 15.56 -0.19 -0.81
N LYS A 181 16.40 -0.52 0.18
CA LYS A 181 16.15 -0.16 1.58
C LYS A 181 16.07 1.36 1.79
N ASN A 182 17.01 2.11 1.22
CA ASN A 182 17.00 3.58 1.32
C ASN A 182 15.74 4.18 0.68
N THR A 183 15.31 3.62 -0.44
CA THR A 183 14.09 4.03 -1.13
C THR A 183 12.86 3.78 -0.27
N TRP A 184 12.74 2.58 0.30
CA TRP A 184 11.65 2.25 1.21
C TRP A 184 11.62 3.14 2.46
N ASP A 185 12.77 3.35 3.10
CA ASP A 185 12.90 4.23 4.26
C ASP A 185 12.51 5.68 3.88
N SER A 186 12.86 6.15 2.68
CA SER A 186 12.47 7.47 2.18
C SER A 186 10.97 7.57 1.88
N ASN A 187 10.34 6.53 1.33
CA ASN A 187 8.90 6.48 1.10
C ASN A 187 8.13 6.52 2.43
N ILE A 188 8.57 5.75 3.43
CA ILE A 188 8.04 5.82 4.81
C ILE A 188 8.18 7.24 5.37
N ALA A 189 9.37 7.82 5.27
CA ALA A 189 9.62 9.16 5.78
C ALA A 189 8.74 10.21 5.10
N ALA A 190 8.51 10.10 3.78
CA ALA A 190 7.63 10.99 3.05
C ALA A 190 6.17 10.85 3.50
N ALA A 191 5.67 9.63 3.75
CA ALA A 191 4.34 9.45 4.31
C ALA A 191 4.23 10.13 5.69
N GLU A 192 5.13 9.80 6.62
CA GLU A 192 5.10 10.40 7.97
C GLU A 192 5.23 11.93 7.97
N GLU A 193 6.08 12.49 7.10
CA GLU A 193 6.30 13.94 6.98
C GLU A 193 5.02 14.69 6.58
N TYR A 194 4.18 14.10 5.73
CA TYR A 194 2.98 14.73 5.21
C TYR A 194 1.69 14.29 5.88
N ASN A 195 1.74 13.30 6.77
CA ASN A 195 0.59 12.84 7.55
C ASN A 195 0.15 13.93 8.54
N ASP A 196 -1.08 14.44 8.38
CA ASP A 196 -1.71 15.41 9.27
C ASP A 196 -3.07 14.87 9.76
N PRO A 197 -3.07 14.01 10.80
CA PRO A 197 -4.26 13.31 11.25
C PRO A 197 -5.45 14.25 11.53
N GLY A 198 -6.58 13.98 10.87
CA GLY A 198 -7.81 14.77 10.96
C GLY A 198 -8.02 15.74 9.79
N ASN A 199 -6.94 16.15 9.12
CA ASN A 199 -6.98 17.02 7.94
C ASN A 199 -6.60 16.27 6.66
N PHE A 200 -5.47 15.55 6.65
CA PHE A 200 -4.97 14.76 5.53
C PHE A 200 -4.23 13.53 6.02
N THR A 201 -4.63 12.35 5.57
CA THR A 201 -3.99 11.08 5.97
C THR A 201 -3.13 10.53 4.84
N THR A 202 -1.87 10.25 5.13
CA THR A 202 -1.03 9.45 4.24
C THR A 202 -1.01 8.00 4.70
N PHE A 203 -0.88 7.08 3.77
CA PHE A 203 -0.56 5.70 4.11
C PHE A 203 0.86 5.36 3.69
N ILE A 204 1.57 4.63 4.55
CA ILE A 204 2.74 3.86 4.14
C ILE A 204 2.21 2.71 3.29
N ALA A 205 2.64 2.62 2.04
CA ALA A 205 2.14 1.66 1.08
C ALA A 205 3.15 1.40 -0.04
N TYR A 206 2.94 0.30 -0.77
CA TYR A 206 3.63 -0.02 -2.02
C TYR A 206 2.69 -0.86 -2.90
N GLU A 207 2.97 -0.96 -4.19
CA GLU A 207 2.30 -1.93 -5.06
C GLU A 207 3.18 -3.16 -5.23
N TRP A 208 2.59 -4.35 -5.03
CA TRP A 208 3.19 -5.63 -5.37
C TRP A 208 2.79 -6.00 -6.82
N PRO A 209 3.68 -5.82 -7.81
CA PRO A 209 3.30 -5.77 -9.23
C PRO A 209 3.30 -7.15 -9.89
N ALA A 210 2.65 -8.13 -9.28
CA ALA A 210 2.75 -9.51 -9.73
C ALA A 210 2.12 -9.72 -11.11
N SER A 211 2.83 -10.40 -12.00
CA SER A 211 2.30 -10.80 -13.31
C SER A 211 2.59 -12.26 -13.60
N VAL A 212 1.60 -12.99 -14.12
CA VAL A 212 1.77 -14.39 -14.52
C VAL A 212 1.46 -14.51 -16.02
N LYS A 213 2.49 -14.80 -16.82
CA LYS A 213 2.41 -14.87 -18.29
C LYS A 213 1.83 -13.58 -18.91
N GLY A 214 2.16 -12.43 -18.33
CA GLY A 214 1.66 -11.12 -18.74
C GLY A 214 0.28 -10.75 -18.22
N ASN A 215 -0.40 -11.65 -17.48
CA ASN A 215 -1.69 -11.34 -16.87
C ASN A 215 -1.49 -10.64 -15.53
N ASN A 216 -2.23 -9.55 -15.34
CA ASN A 216 -2.14 -8.71 -14.15
C ASN A 216 -2.62 -9.43 -12.87
N LEU A 217 -1.81 -9.41 -11.82
CA LEU A 217 -2.15 -9.80 -10.45
C LEU A 217 -1.67 -8.75 -9.42
N HIS A 218 -1.55 -7.50 -9.85
CA HIS A 218 -1.05 -6.42 -9.00
C HIS A 218 -1.97 -6.17 -7.79
N ARG A 219 -1.36 -5.79 -6.66
CA ARG A 219 -2.06 -5.45 -5.41
C ARG A 219 -1.39 -4.28 -4.71
N ASN A 220 -2.19 -3.31 -4.30
CA ASN A 220 -1.74 -2.22 -3.44
C ASN A 220 -1.72 -2.69 -1.99
N ILE A 221 -0.53 -2.70 -1.40
CA ILE A 221 -0.27 -3.13 -0.03
C ILE A 221 -0.23 -1.89 0.85
N ILE A 222 -1.21 -1.77 1.73
CA ILE A 222 -1.44 -0.59 2.57
C ILE A 222 -1.31 -0.98 4.03
N PHE A 223 -0.37 -0.35 4.73
CA PHE A 223 -0.17 -0.57 6.14
C PHE A 223 -1.15 0.29 6.94
N ARG A 224 -1.78 -0.29 7.97
CA ARG A 224 -2.54 0.49 8.97
C ARG A 224 -1.59 1.25 9.91
N ASP A 225 -0.34 0.81 9.98
CA ASP A 225 0.64 1.22 10.97
C ASP A 225 1.54 2.37 10.48
N GLY A 226 2.20 3.04 11.43
CA GLY A 226 3.23 4.04 11.15
C GLY A 226 4.64 3.45 11.02
N ALA A 227 5.62 4.33 10.82
CA ALA A 227 7.02 3.98 10.52
C ALA A 227 7.65 2.94 11.45
N THR A 228 7.37 2.98 12.76
CA THR A 228 7.94 2.04 13.74
C THR A 228 7.65 0.56 13.44
N ARG A 229 6.51 0.26 12.80
CA ARG A 229 6.15 -1.12 12.42
C ARG A 229 6.43 -1.38 10.95
N ALA A 230 5.98 -0.50 10.06
CA ALA A 230 6.17 -0.69 8.62
C ALA A 230 7.66 -0.76 8.22
N GLY A 231 8.53 0.00 8.90
CA GLY A 231 9.98 -0.02 8.67
C GLY A 231 10.71 -1.27 9.19
N GLN A 232 10.01 -2.22 9.83
CA GLN A 232 10.59 -3.50 10.27
C GLN A 232 10.64 -4.56 9.16
N VAL A 233 10.04 -4.26 8.01
CA VAL A 233 10.01 -5.10 6.81
C VAL A 233 10.35 -4.24 5.61
N GLU A 234 10.89 -4.88 4.57
CA GLU A 234 11.01 -4.31 3.24
C GLU A 234 9.88 -4.89 2.36
N PRO A 235 9.36 -4.13 1.39
CA PRO A 235 8.40 -4.63 0.41
C PRO A 235 8.92 -5.88 -0.28
N ILE A 236 8.08 -6.90 -0.50
CA ILE A 236 8.48 -8.05 -1.32
C ILE A 236 8.38 -7.72 -2.80
N VAL A 237 9.22 -8.38 -3.60
CA VAL A 237 9.23 -8.29 -5.06
C VAL A 237 8.64 -9.53 -5.69
N THR A 238 8.37 -9.48 -6.99
CA THR A 238 7.67 -10.55 -7.71
C THR A 238 8.61 -11.36 -8.61
N ASN A 239 9.69 -10.74 -9.09
CA ASN A 239 10.63 -11.38 -10.00
C ASN A 239 11.62 -12.32 -9.29
N PRO A 240 11.80 -13.56 -9.77
CA PRO A 240 12.87 -14.46 -9.33
C PRO A 240 14.27 -13.84 -9.57
N PRO A 241 15.31 -14.24 -8.80
CA PRO A 241 15.30 -15.34 -7.82
C PRO A 241 14.84 -14.94 -6.42
N VAL A 242 14.62 -13.65 -6.15
CA VAL A 242 14.27 -13.14 -4.81
C VAL A 242 12.75 -13.14 -4.59
N GLY A 243 11.98 -12.78 -5.61
CA GLY A 243 10.54 -12.68 -5.56
C GLY A 243 9.80 -13.92 -6.07
N ASN A 244 8.49 -13.88 -5.95
CA ASN A 244 7.56 -14.87 -6.48
C ASN A 244 6.24 -14.16 -6.84
N PRO A 245 5.67 -14.36 -8.05
CA PRO A 245 4.43 -13.71 -8.46
C PRO A 245 3.15 -14.42 -7.96
N ASP A 246 3.27 -15.51 -7.21
CA ASP A 246 2.13 -16.23 -6.62
C ASP A 246 1.52 -15.42 -5.45
N PRO A 247 0.22 -15.08 -5.47
CA PRO A 247 -0.43 -14.39 -4.36
C PRO A 247 -0.29 -15.11 -3.01
N ALA A 248 -0.14 -16.43 -2.97
CA ALA A 248 0.12 -17.17 -1.74
C ALA A 248 1.41 -16.70 -1.04
N PHE A 249 2.45 -16.37 -1.82
CA PHE A 249 3.69 -15.81 -1.29
C PHE A 249 3.47 -14.43 -0.63
N LEU A 250 2.62 -13.59 -1.23
CA LEU A 250 2.22 -12.32 -0.63
C LEU A 250 1.44 -12.55 0.68
N TRP A 251 0.52 -13.51 0.72
CA TRP A 251 -0.25 -13.82 1.93
C TRP A 251 0.64 -14.28 3.08
N GLU A 252 1.62 -15.14 2.79
CA GLU A 252 2.62 -15.58 3.77
C GLU A 252 3.43 -14.39 4.31
N TRP A 253 3.88 -13.49 3.44
CA TRP A 253 4.60 -12.28 3.85
C TRP A 253 3.73 -11.35 4.70
N MET A 254 2.47 -11.14 4.32
CA MET A 254 1.52 -10.31 5.09
C MET A 254 1.27 -10.89 6.47
N ALA A 255 1.03 -12.21 6.57
CA ALA A 255 0.86 -12.90 7.85
C ALA A 255 2.12 -12.79 8.72
N ALA A 256 3.30 -12.95 8.13
CA ALA A 256 4.57 -12.79 8.84
C ALA A 256 4.78 -11.36 9.37
N TYR A 257 4.37 -10.34 8.61
CA TYR A 257 4.38 -8.95 9.08
C TYR A 257 3.46 -8.77 10.30
N GLU A 258 2.23 -9.26 10.22
CA GLU A 258 1.25 -9.13 11.30
C GLU A 258 1.71 -9.88 12.56
N GLU A 259 2.23 -11.11 12.43
CA GLU A 259 2.77 -11.90 13.54
C GLU A 259 3.99 -11.23 14.19
N LYS A 260 4.95 -10.75 13.39
CA LYS A 260 6.19 -10.14 13.88
C LYS A 260 5.94 -8.81 14.59
N THR A 261 5.03 -7.99 14.07
CA THR A 261 4.89 -6.59 14.50
C THR A 261 3.65 -6.31 15.34
N GLY A 262 2.66 -7.22 15.33
CA GLY A 262 1.31 -6.95 15.84
C GLY A 262 0.58 -5.86 15.04
N GLY A 263 1.04 -5.58 13.82
CA GLY A 263 0.46 -4.63 12.88
C GLY A 263 -0.72 -5.19 12.09
N SER A 264 -1.19 -4.44 11.11
CA SER A 264 -2.19 -4.90 10.15
C SER A 264 -1.91 -4.35 8.76
N VAL A 265 -2.09 -5.20 7.76
CA VAL A 265 -1.83 -4.84 6.36
C VAL A 265 -3.00 -5.25 5.48
N LEU A 266 -3.35 -4.40 4.52
CA LEU A 266 -4.41 -4.63 3.54
C LEU A 266 -3.80 -4.78 2.15
N ALA A 267 -4.30 -5.73 1.37
CA ALA A 267 -4.00 -5.82 -0.06
C ALA A 267 -5.26 -5.50 -0.88
N ILE A 268 -5.17 -4.52 -1.77
CA ILE A 268 -6.25 -4.13 -2.69
C ILE A 268 -5.88 -4.59 -4.10
N ALA A 269 -6.58 -5.59 -4.63
CA ALA A 269 -6.45 -5.98 -6.02
C ALA A 269 -7.05 -4.90 -6.95
N HIS A 270 -6.41 -4.65 -8.07
CA HIS A 270 -6.88 -3.70 -9.09
C HIS A 270 -6.61 -4.22 -10.50
N ASN A 271 -7.16 -3.53 -11.51
CA ASN A 271 -6.99 -3.87 -12.93
C ASN A 271 -7.35 -5.33 -13.26
N GLY A 272 -8.40 -5.87 -12.61
CA GLY A 272 -8.84 -7.25 -12.80
C GLY A 272 -9.25 -7.60 -14.24
N ASN A 273 -9.62 -6.60 -15.05
CA ASN A 273 -9.87 -6.78 -16.49
C ASN A 273 -8.62 -7.24 -17.27
N LEU A 274 -7.41 -6.97 -16.76
CA LEU A 274 -6.13 -7.39 -17.34
C LEU A 274 -5.62 -8.72 -16.77
N SER A 275 -6.33 -9.33 -15.82
CA SER A 275 -5.90 -10.57 -15.19
C SER A 275 -6.28 -11.82 -15.98
N ASN A 276 -7.06 -11.69 -17.06
CA ASN A 276 -7.61 -12.81 -17.82
C ASN A 276 -8.30 -13.87 -16.93
N GLY A 277 -9.07 -13.41 -15.94
CA GLY A 277 -9.80 -14.27 -14.98
C GLY A 277 -8.99 -14.76 -13.78
N LEU A 278 -7.67 -14.54 -13.73
CA LEU A 278 -6.82 -15.02 -12.63
C LEU A 278 -7.00 -14.28 -11.29
N MET A 279 -7.46 -13.03 -11.29
CA MET A 279 -7.56 -12.22 -10.06
C MET A 279 -8.66 -12.71 -9.11
N PHE A 280 -9.76 -13.21 -9.67
CA PHE A 280 -10.94 -13.67 -8.95
C PHE A 280 -11.37 -15.04 -9.50
N PRO A 281 -10.58 -16.09 -9.24
CA PRO A 281 -10.90 -17.43 -9.73
C PRO A 281 -12.20 -17.93 -9.08
N ILE A 282 -13.04 -18.60 -9.86
CA ILE A 282 -14.30 -19.21 -9.38
C ILE A 282 -14.04 -20.63 -8.82
N VAL A 283 -12.87 -21.19 -9.11
CA VAL A 283 -12.40 -22.49 -8.62
C VAL A 283 -10.94 -22.30 -8.21
N GLU A 284 -10.64 -22.58 -6.94
CA GLU A 284 -9.29 -22.57 -6.37
C GLU A 284 -8.51 -23.84 -6.72
#